data_AF-A0A374MI58-F1
#
_entry.id   AF-A0A374MI58-F1
#
_cell.length_a   1.000
_cell.length_b   1.000
_cell.length_c   1.000
_cell.angle_alpha   90.00
_cell.angle_beta   90.00
_cell.angle_gamma   90.00
#
_symmetry.space_group_name_H-M   'P 1'
#
loop_
_entity.id
_entity.type
_entity.pdbx_description
1 polymer ?
#
loop_
_entity_poly.entity_id
_entity_poly.type
_entity_poly.pdbx_seq_one_letter_code
_entity_poly.pdbx_strand_id
1 'polypeptide(L)'
;VDFYIQNKLRFADKRLHLYRGRLFEVLISSLVKPRFVNEYFETGCKIFINNSHVFVRYGEGMASHKETFDIAGWIENSEYGEFYECKINPERFTEANYRLLEELEKRLLECNISNCIIAFVSADSTNKILQIKRDIEEKNKNISSEFRIIGRDSISEIPRYEIPEIA
;
A
#
# COMPACT_ATOMS: atom_id res chain seq x y z
N VAL A 1 -7.52 24.02 30.22
CA VAL A 1 -7.76 22.56 30.18
C VAL A 1 -8.15 22.23 28.75
N ASP A 2 -7.49 21.25 28.15
CA ASP A 2 -7.66 20.89 26.73
C ASP A 2 -9.13 20.60 26.39
N PHE A 3 -9.65 21.22 25.33
CA PHE A 3 -11.06 21.10 24.88
C PHE A 3 -11.48 19.63 24.74
N TYR A 4 -10.55 18.78 24.29
CA TYR A 4 -10.77 17.34 24.11
C TYR A 4 -10.95 16.57 25.43
N ILE A 5 -10.29 17.02 26.50
CA ILE A 5 -10.42 16.44 27.84
C ILE A 5 -11.73 16.91 28.47
N GLN A 6 -12.08 18.19 28.31
CA GLN A 6 -13.35 18.73 28.82
C GLN A 6 -14.57 18.06 28.20
N ASN A 7 -14.51 17.67 26.93
CA ASN A 7 -15.65 17.12 26.19
C ASN A 7 -15.64 15.58 26.04
N LYS A 8 -14.69 14.85 26.66
CA LYS A 8 -14.55 13.38 26.54
C LYS A 8 -14.44 12.86 25.08
N LEU A 9 -14.02 13.71 24.14
CA LEU A 9 -14.06 13.41 22.69
C LEU A 9 -12.91 12.53 22.19
N ARG A 10 -11.88 12.29 23.02
CA ARG A 10 -10.65 11.56 22.65
C ARG A 10 -10.89 10.16 22.04
N PHE A 11 -11.97 9.49 22.45
CA PHE A 11 -12.34 8.17 21.90
C PHE A 11 -13.15 8.29 20.60
N ALA A 12 -13.96 9.35 20.45
CA ALA A 12 -14.75 9.58 19.25
C ALA A 12 -13.83 9.94 18.07
N ASP A 13 -12.85 10.82 18.28
CA ASP A 13 -11.90 11.22 17.23
C ASP A 13 -11.03 10.05 16.77
N LYS A 14 -10.52 9.23 17.70
CA LYS A 14 -9.78 8.00 17.35
C LYS A 14 -10.61 7.04 16.50
N ARG A 15 -11.88 6.81 16.85
CA ARG A 15 -12.79 5.98 16.05
C ARG A 15 -13.05 6.60 14.69
N LEU A 16 -13.23 7.92 14.62
CA LEU A 16 -13.45 8.61 13.36
C LEU A 16 -12.25 8.49 12.42
N HIS A 17 -11.02 8.63 12.92
CA HIS A 17 -9.81 8.41 12.13
C HIS A 17 -9.71 6.98 11.61
N LEU A 18 -10.07 5.98 12.43
CA LEU A 18 -10.11 4.58 12.01
C LEU A 18 -11.15 4.36 10.91
N TYR A 19 -12.37 4.88 11.07
CA TYR A 19 -13.43 4.74 10.07
C TYR A 19 -13.08 5.42 8.76
N ARG A 20 -12.48 6.62 8.81
CA ARG A 20 -11.97 7.28 7.62
C ARG A 20 -10.97 6.39 6.89
N GLY A 21 -9.97 5.85 7.59
CA GLY A 21 -8.98 4.94 6.99
C GLY A 21 -9.62 3.74 6.29
N ARG A 22 -10.54 3.05 6.99
CA ARG A 22 -11.27 1.90 6.41
C ARG A 22 -12.13 2.27 5.20
N LEU A 23 -12.84 3.40 5.26
CA LEU A 23 -13.64 3.87 4.13
C LEU A 23 -12.76 4.18 2.92
N PHE A 24 -11.56 4.70 3.15
CA PHE A 24 -10.60 4.96 2.08
C PHE A 24 -10.08 3.66 1.45
N GLU A 25 -9.72 2.66 2.27
CA GLU A 25 -9.34 1.33 1.77
C GLU A 25 -10.47 0.67 0.96
N VAL A 26 -11.72 0.77 1.44
CA VAL A 26 -12.91 0.27 0.71
C VAL A 26 -13.08 0.99 -0.63
N LEU A 27 -12.90 2.30 -0.67
CA LEU A 27 -12.95 3.07 -1.91
C LEU A 27 -11.90 2.57 -2.91
N ILE A 28 -10.62 2.53 -2.52
CA ILE A 28 -9.56 2.08 -3.42
C ILE A 28 -9.79 0.63 -3.86
N SER A 29 -10.19 -0.24 -2.94
CA SER A 29 -10.53 -1.64 -3.24
C SER A 29 -11.63 -1.74 -4.30
N SER A 30 -12.67 -0.90 -4.22
CA SER A 30 -13.77 -0.89 -5.20
C SER A 30 -13.33 -0.43 -6.60
N LEU A 31 -12.28 0.39 -6.70
CA LEU A 31 -11.71 0.83 -7.98
C LEU A 31 -10.81 -0.23 -8.63
N VAL A 32 -10.21 -1.11 -7.82
CA VAL A 32 -9.26 -2.13 -8.27
C VAL A 32 -9.95 -3.46 -8.56
N LYS A 33 -10.86 -3.89 -7.69
CA LYS A 33 -11.53 -5.20 -7.71
C LYS A 33 -12.14 -5.60 -9.06
N PRO A 34 -12.73 -4.71 -9.89
CA PRO A 34 -13.31 -5.10 -11.18
C PRO A 34 -12.34 -5.79 -12.14
N ARG A 35 -11.02 -5.59 -12.00
CA ARG A 35 -10.00 -6.27 -12.84
C ARG A 35 -9.73 -7.71 -12.43
N PHE A 36 -10.11 -8.11 -11.22
CA PHE A 36 -9.83 -9.42 -10.65
C PHE A 36 -11.10 -10.27 -10.52
N VAL A 37 -12.06 -10.09 -11.44
CA VAL A 37 -13.30 -10.89 -11.46
C VAL A 37 -12.93 -12.33 -11.82
N ASN A 38 -13.24 -13.27 -10.92
CA ASN A 38 -12.83 -14.69 -10.97
C ASN A 38 -11.33 -14.96 -10.74
N GLU A 39 -10.58 -13.94 -10.33
CA GLU A 39 -9.16 -14.03 -9.99
C GLU A 39 -8.95 -13.84 -8.48
N TYR A 40 -7.71 -13.93 -8.01
CA TYR A 40 -7.41 -13.73 -6.59
C TYR A 40 -7.47 -12.25 -6.23
N PHE A 41 -8.20 -11.92 -5.16
CA PHE A 41 -8.28 -10.56 -4.63
C PHE A 41 -8.57 -10.57 -3.12
N GLU A 42 -7.70 -9.93 -2.33
CA GLU A 42 -7.88 -9.77 -0.89
C GLU A 42 -7.53 -8.36 -0.40
N THR A 43 -8.02 -8.02 0.80
CA THR A 43 -7.70 -6.79 1.52
C THR A 43 -7.14 -7.11 2.89
N GLY A 44 -6.14 -6.35 3.35
CA GLY A 44 -5.51 -6.59 4.66
C GLY A 44 -4.77 -7.94 4.73
N CYS A 45 -4.21 -8.40 3.62
CA CYS A 45 -3.71 -9.76 3.45
C CYS A 45 -2.18 -9.85 3.54
N LYS A 46 -1.67 -11.07 3.69
CA LYS A 46 -0.25 -11.40 3.59
C LYS A 46 0.04 -11.96 2.20
N ILE A 47 1.21 -11.67 1.66
CA ILE A 47 1.61 -12.15 0.33
C ILE A 47 2.65 -13.27 0.47
N PHE A 48 2.47 -14.31 -0.32
CA PHE A 48 3.41 -15.43 -0.43
C PHE A 48 3.83 -15.58 -1.89
N ILE A 49 5.14 -15.64 -2.14
CA ILE A 49 5.72 -15.92 -3.46
C ILE A 49 6.52 -17.21 -3.31
N ASN A 50 6.19 -18.24 -4.09
CA ASN A 50 6.82 -19.57 -4.00
C ASN A 50 6.85 -20.14 -2.57
N ASN A 51 5.71 -20.07 -1.87
CA ASN A 51 5.55 -20.43 -0.45
C ASN A 51 6.41 -19.62 0.55
N SER A 52 7.11 -18.58 0.09
CA SER A 52 7.88 -17.68 0.94
C SER A 52 7.09 -16.42 1.25
N HIS A 53 6.89 -16.17 2.54
CA HIS A 53 6.16 -15.01 3.03
C HIS A 53 6.96 -13.71 2.81
N VAL A 54 6.30 -12.68 2.27
CA VAL A 54 6.86 -11.34 2.08
C VAL A 54 6.63 -10.51 3.35
N PHE A 55 7.71 -10.19 4.06
CA PHE A 55 7.65 -9.37 5.27
C PHE A 55 8.98 -8.67 5.52
N VAL A 56 8.94 -7.59 6.29
CA VAL A 56 10.13 -6.87 6.74
C VAL A 56 10.17 -6.73 8.25
N ARG A 57 11.37 -6.83 8.82
CA ARG A 57 11.63 -6.55 10.24
C ARG A 57 12.30 -5.18 10.38
N TYR A 58 11.84 -4.37 11.33
CA TYR A 58 12.34 -3.01 11.57
C TYR A 58 12.75 -2.78 13.03
N GLY A 59 12.94 -3.85 13.81
CA GLY A 59 13.39 -3.80 15.20
C GLY A 59 13.49 -5.19 15.83
N GLU A 60 13.64 -5.24 17.15
CA GLU A 60 13.70 -6.49 17.92
C GLU A 60 12.31 -6.88 18.45
N GLY A 61 11.99 -8.19 18.47
CA GLY A 61 10.74 -8.73 19.00
C GLY A 61 9.59 -8.94 17.99
N MET A 62 8.49 -9.56 18.45
CA MET A 62 7.34 -9.96 17.61
C MET A 62 6.44 -8.81 17.14
N ALA A 63 6.61 -7.60 17.67
CA ALA A 63 5.82 -6.42 17.28
C ALA A 63 6.54 -5.53 16.24
N SER A 64 7.71 -5.98 15.77
CA SER A 64 8.65 -5.18 14.99
C SER A 64 8.72 -5.64 13.53
N HIS A 65 7.59 -6.10 12.97
CA HIS A 65 7.49 -6.51 11.58
C HIS A 65 6.26 -5.93 10.88
N LYS A 66 6.38 -5.76 9.56
CA LYS A 66 5.30 -5.35 8.66
C LYS A 66 5.16 -6.45 7.60
N GLU A 67 3.93 -6.93 7.43
CA GLU A 67 3.64 -8.12 6.62
C GLU A 67 2.33 -8.06 5.83
N THR A 68 1.45 -7.09 6.12
CA THR A 68 0.15 -7.00 5.46
C THR A 68 0.15 -5.95 4.38
N PHE A 69 -0.61 -6.14 3.31
CA PHE A 69 -0.92 -5.11 2.32
C PHE A 69 -2.39 -4.72 2.47
N ASP A 70 -2.73 -3.46 2.20
CA ASP A 70 -4.10 -3.00 2.35
C ASP A 70 -4.99 -3.63 1.26
N ILE A 71 -4.49 -3.76 0.02
CA ILE A 71 -5.16 -4.42 -1.11
C ILE A 71 -4.13 -5.22 -1.92
N ALA A 72 -4.50 -6.43 -2.32
CA ALA A 72 -3.74 -7.24 -3.27
C ALA A 72 -4.68 -7.96 -4.25
N GLY A 73 -4.33 -7.96 -5.53
CA GLY A 73 -4.95 -8.78 -6.56
C GLY A 73 -3.89 -9.52 -7.37
N TRP A 74 -4.21 -10.73 -7.84
CA TRP A 74 -3.31 -11.56 -8.63
C TRP A 74 -4.08 -12.35 -9.69
N ILE A 75 -3.55 -12.36 -10.92
CA ILE A 75 -4.04 -13.13 -12.05
C ILE A 75 -2.95 -14.13 -12.44
N GLU A 76 -3.23 -15.41 -12.25
CA GLU A 76 -2.23 -16.48 -12.41
C GLU A 76 -1.75 -16.59 -13.87
N ASN A 77 -2.69 -16.58 -14.82
CA ASN A 77 -2.38 -16.85 -16.23
C ASN A 77 -1.55 -15.75 -16.90
N SER A 78 -1.64 -14.52 -16.41
CA SER A 78 -0.93 -13.36 -16.98
C SER A 78 0.24 -12.89 -16.11
N GLU A 79 0.53 -13.62 -15.03
CA GLU A 79 1.52 -13.25 -14.01
C GLU A 79 1.39 -11.77 -13.61
N TYR A 80 0.16 -11.29 -13.45
CA TYR A 80 -0.14 -9.87 -13.22
C TYR A 80 -0.68 -9.65 -11.81
N GLY A 81 -0.06 -8.73 -11.08
CA GLY A 81 -0.47 -8.37 -9.73
C GLY A 81 -0.66 -6.88 -9.54
N GLU A 82 -1.58 -6.52 -8.64
CA GLU A 82 -1.68 -5.16 -8.14
C GLU A 82 -1.69 -5.14 -6.61
N PHE A 83 -0.85 -4.30 -6.02
CA PHE A 83 -0.56 -4.28 -4.58
C PHE A 83 -0.53 -2.84 -4.09
N TYR A 84 -1.40 -2.51 -3.13
CA TYR A 84 -1.59 -1.14 -2.65
C TYR A 84 -1.45 -1.04 -1.14
N GLU A 85 -0.73 -0.02 -0.69
CA GLU A 85 -0.77 0.48 0.68
C GLU A 85 -1.45 1.85 0.69
N CYS A 86 -2.53 1.97 1.45
CA CYS A 86 -3.44 3.09 1.49
C CYS A 86 -3.29 3.87 2.80
N LYS A 87 -3.10 5.19 2.73
CA LYS A 87 -3.11 6.07 3.91
C LYS A 87 -3.78 7.39 3.57
N ILE A 88 -4.77 7.80 4.34
CA ILE A 88 -5.43 9.12 4.13
C ILE A 88 -4.44 10.27 4.29
N ASN A 89 -3.65 10.27 5.36
CA ASN A 89 -2.58 11.25 5.58
C ASN A 89 -1.25 10.60 5.13
N PRO A 90 -0.54 11.19 4.15
CA PRO A 90 0.76 10.70 3.69
C PRO A 90 1.77 10.51 4.82
N GLU A 91 1.75 11.35 5.87
CA GLU A 91 2.69 11.27 7.01
C GLU A 91 2.62 9.94 7.79
N ARG A 92 1.57 9.14 7.53
CA ARG A 92 1.43 7.80 8.10
C ARG A 92 2.13 6.71 7.30
N PHE A 93 2.70 7.01 6.15
CA PHE A 93 3.62 6.11 5.47
C PHE A 93 4.93 6.07 6.24
N THR A 94 5.24 4.89 6.76
CA THR A 94 6.47 4.64 7.54
C THR A 94 7.54 3.99 6.67
N GLU A 95 8.78 4.00 7.14
CA GLU A 95 9.86 3.24 6.53
C GLU A 95 9.53 1.73 6.41
N ALA A 96 8.80 1.18 7.39
CA ALA A 96 8.36 -0.21 7.33
C ALA A 96 7.36 -0.48 6.19
N ASN A 97 6.50 0.50 5.87
CA ASN A 97 5.63 0.40 4.69
C ASN A 97 6.46 0.40 3.41
N TYR A 98 7.42 1.32 3.32
CA TYR A 98 8.30 1.45 2.16
C TYR A 98 9.04 0.14 1.90
N ARG A 99 9.75 -0.37 2.92
CA ARG A 99 10.58 -1.58 2.79
C ARG A 99 9.75 -2.81 2.45
N LEU A 100 8.49 -2.90 2.91
CA LEU A 100 7.62 -4.00 2.55
C LEU A 100 7.29 -4.00 1.04
N LEU A 101 7.02 -2.84 0.46
CA LEU A 101 6.75 -2.72 -0.99
C LEU A 101 8.02 -2.99 -1.81
N GLU A 102 9.18 -2.50 -1.37
CA GLU A 102 10.48 -2.80 -1.99
C GLU A 102 10.79 -4.30 -1.96
N GLU A 103 10.60 -4.96 -0.82
CA GLU A 103 10.82 -6.42 -0.70
C GLU A 103 9.87 -7.21 -1.61
N LEU A 104 8.62 -6.75 -1.78
CA LEU A 104 7.69 -7.35 -2.72
C LEU A 104 8.17 -7.19 -4.17
N GLU A 105 8.52 -5.97 -4.57
CA GLU A 105 9.03 -5.66 -5.91
C GLU A 105 10.25 -6.52 -6.23
N LYS A 106 11.22 -6.57 -5.32
CA LYS A 106 12.43 -7.37 -5.46
C LYS A 106 12.11 -8.85 -5.70
N ARG A 107 11.21 -9.45 -4.92
CA ARG A 107 10.84 -10.86 -5.07
C ARG A 107 10.08 -11.16 -6.34
N LEU A 108 9.23 -10.24 -6.79
CA LEU A 108 8.56 -10.37 -8.09
C LEU A 108 9.58 -10.33 -9.23
N LEU A 109 10.54 -9.40 -9.18
CA LEU A 109 11.64 -9.31 -10.15
C LEU A 109 12.54 -10.55 -10.14
N GLU A 110 12.83 -11.13 -8.96
CA GLU A 110 13.55 -12.41 -8.84
C GLU A 110 12.81 -13.58 -9.53
N CYS A 111 11.49 -13.48 -9.67
CA CYS A 111 10.66 -14.42 -10.42
C CYS A 111 10.46 -14.02 -11.89
N ASN A 112 11.14 -12.98 -12.38
CA ASN A 112 10.97 -12.36 -13.71
C ASN A 112 9.60 -11.71 -13.95
N ILE A 113 8.87 -11.40 -12.89
CA ILE A 113 7.58 -10.71 -12.94
C ILE A 113 7.82 -9.21 -12.77
N SER A 114 7.59 -8.43 -13.83
CA SER A 114 7.87 -6.98 -13.85
C SER A 114 6.66 -6.11 -14.22
N ASN A 115 5.55 -6.75 -14.60
CA ASN A 115 4.34 -6.12 -15.10
C ASN A 115 3.31 -5.81 -14.00
N CYS A 116 3.71 -5.80 -12.73
CA CYS A 116 2.84 -5.53 -11.59
C CYS A 116 2.65 -4.04 -11.30
N ILE A 117 1.56 -3.70 -10.63
CA ILE A 117 1.39 -2.40 -9.97
C ILE A 117 1.70 -2.59 -8.48
N ILE A 118 2.70 -1.87 -8.00
CA ILE A 118 2.98 -1.74 -6.57
C ILE A 118 2.83 -0.26 -6.26
N ALA A 119 2.05 0.13 -5.25
CA ALA A 119 1.75 1.55 -5.06
C ALA A 119 1.47 1.98 -3.62
N PHE A 120 1.89 3.22 -3.32
CA PHE A 120 1.34 4.02 -2.24
C PHE A 120 0.16 4.85 -2.74
N VAL A 121 -0.94 4.83 -1.98
CA VAL A 121 -2.17 5.56 -2.30
C VAL A 121 -2.59 6.46 -1.15
N SER A 122 -2.85 7.73 -1.44
CA SER A 122 -3.31 8.69 -0.44
C SER A 122 -4.42 9.60 -0.92
N ALA A 123 -5.27 10.02 0.03
CA ALA A 123 -6.31 11.02 -0.19
C ALA A 123 -5.76 12.47 -0.22
N ASP A 124 -4.45 12.65 -0.09
CA ASP A 124 -3.75 13.92 -0.23
C ASP A 124 -2.98 13.99 -1.56
N SER A 125 -2.39 15.14 -1.86
CA SER A 125 -1.64 15.40 -3.10
C SER A 125 -0.49 14.43 -3.33
N THR A 126 -0.28 14.04 -4.59
CA THR A 126 0.80 13.15 -5.03
C THR A 126 2.17 13.66 -4.60
N ASN A 127 2.38 14.99 -4.68
CA ASN A 127 3.65 15.63 -4.31
C ASN A 127 4.04 15.42 -2.84
N LYS A 128 3.07 15.38 -1.91
CA LYS A 128 3.38 15.11 -0.50
C LYS A 128 3.86 13.68 -0.28
N ILE A 129 3.26 12.72 -0.96
CA ILE A 129 3.67 11.31 -0.86
C ILE A 129 5.06 11.14 -1.49
N LEU A 130 5.32 11.79 -2.64
CA LEU A 130 6.64 11.80 -3.27
C LEU A 130 7.71 12.38 -2.35
N GLN A 131 7.41 13.47 -1.63
CA GLN A 131 8.35 14.02 -0.66
C GLN A 131 8.65 13.03 0.47
N ILE A 132 7.63 12.35 1.01
CA ILE A 132 7.83 11.34 2.05
C ILE A 132 8.65 10.16 1.55
N LYS A 133 8.40 9.70 0.32
CA LYS A 133 9.22 8.66 -0.33
C LYS A 133 10.69 9.09 -0.35
N ARG A 134 10.99 10.28 -0.86
CA ARG A 134 12.34 10.85 -0.91
C ARG A 134 12.97 10.96 0.47
N ASP A 135 12.25 11.47 1.45
CA ASP A 135 12.74 11.60 2.83
C ASP A 135 13.10 10.24 3.44
N ILE A 136 12.38 9.16 3.08
CA ILE A 136 12.70 7.79 3.52
C ILE A 136 13.94 7.27 2.77
N GLU A 137 14.03 7.47 1.46
CA GLU A 137 15.14 7.02 0.63
C GLU A 137 16.47 7.71 1.02
N GLU A 138 16.45 9.02 1.23
CA GLU A 138 17.61 9.82 1.64
C GLU A 138 18.19 9.36 2.98
N LYS A 139 17.31 8.99 3.93
CA LYS A 139 17.72 8.45 5.24
C LYS A 139 18.36 7.07 5.12
N ASN A 140 17.97 6.29 4.12
CA ASN A 140 18.30 4.87 4.03
C ASN A 140 19.43 4.51 3.04
N LYS A 141 20.10 5.51 2.43
CA LYS A 141 21.32 5.37 1.58
C LYS A 141 21.48 3.98 0.96
N ASN A 142 20.95 3.78 -0.26
CA ASN A 142 20.93 2.55 -1.09
C ASN A 142 19.56 1.86 -1.22
N ILE A 143 18.48 2.53 -0.85
CA ILE A 143 17.13 2.07 -1.11
C ILE A 143 16.52 2.94 -2.21
N SER A 144 16.14 2.32 -3.34
CA SER A 144 15.48 2.98 -4.47
C SER A 144 14.57 1.97 -5.15
N SER A 145 13.27 2.14 -4.95
CA SER A 145 12.24 1.28 -5.54
C SER A 145 11.32 2.14 -6.39
N GLU A 146 10.91 1.61 -7.55
CA GLU A 146 10.14 2.33 -8.57
C GLU A 146 8.64 2.02 -8.47
N PHE A 147 8.13 1.83 -7.24
CA PHE A 147 6.69 1.68 -7.03
C PHE A 147 5.93 3.00 -7.26
N ARG A 148 4.69 2.88 -7.74
CA ARG A 148 3.83 4.01 -8.13
C ARG A 148 3.37 4.82 -6.93
N ILE A 149 3.21 6.12 -7.14
CA ILE A 149 2.68 7.04 -6.14
C ILE A 149 1.37 7.62 -6.67
N ILE A 150 0.28 7.37 -5.93
CA ILE A 150 -1.08 7.77 -6.32
C ILE A 150 -1.63 8.70 -5.24
N GLY A 151 -1.68 9.99 -5.53
CA GLY A 151 -2.36 10.96 -4.68
C GLY A 151 -3.80 11.20 -5.12
N ARG A 152 -4.51 12.04 -4.36
CA ARG A 152 -5.87 12.50 -4.65
C ARG A 152 -6.08 12.87 -6.11
N ASP A 153 -5.08 13.52 -6.69
CA ASP A 153 -5.14 14.11 -8.02
C ASP A 153 -5.13 13.04 -9.14
N SER A 154 -4.76 11.78 -8.82
CA SER A 154 -4.72 10.65 -9.76
C SER A 154 -5.51 9.40 -9.32
N ILE A 155 -6.21 9.42 -8.17
CA ILE A 155 -7.06 8.28 -7.74
C ILE A 155 -8.11 7.93 -8.81
N SER A 156 -8.65 8.92 -9.52
CA SER A 156 -9.64 8.73 -10.58
C SER A 156 -9.12 7.95 -11.79
N GLU A 157 -7.80 7.77 -11.90
CA GLU A 157 -7.15 7.00 -12.97
C GLU A 157 -7.07 5.51 -12.66
N ILE A 158 -7.18 5.10 -11.38
CA ILE A 158 -7.06 3.70 -10.95
C ILE A 158 -7.99 2.78 -11.75
N PRO A 159 -9.26 3.11 -12.03
CA PRO A 159 -10.15 2.24 -12.84
C PRO A 159 -9.69 2.05 -14.28
N ARG A 160 -8.80 2.91 -14.80
CA ARG A 160 -8.31 2.89 -16.18
C ARG A 160 -7.02 2.10 -16.37
N TYR A 161 -6.44 1.56 -15.31
CA TYR A 161 -5.28 0.69 -15.44
C TYR A 161 -5.69 -0.59 -16.17
N GLU A 162 -4.86 -1.00 -17.12
CA GLU A 162 -5.10 -2.16 -17.97
C GLU A 162 -4.24 -3.33 -17.50
N ILE A 163 -4.82 -4.53 -17.58
CA ILE A 163 -4.07 -5.77 -17.44
C ILE A 163 -3.22 -5.90 -18.73
N PRO A 164 -1.90 -6.05 -18.63
CA PRO A 164 -1.03 -6.24 -19.78
C PRO A 164 -1.48 -7.43 -20.63
N GLU A 165 -1.57 -7.25 -21.94
CA GLU A 165 -1.77 -8.37 -22.87
C GLU A 165 -0.51 -9.25 -22.84
N ILE A 166 -0.70 -10.57 -22.71
CA ILE A 166 0.39 -11.54 -22.81
C ILE A 166 0.86 -11.55 -24.26
N ALA A 167 2.14 -11.22 -24.50
CA ALA A 167 2.75 -11.23 -25.83
C ALA A 167 2.99 -12.66 -26.35
#